data_AF-A0A7J4MKG7-F1
#
_entry.id   AF-A0A7J4MKG7-F1
#
_cell.length_a   1.000
_cell.length_b   1.000
_cell.length_c   1.000
_cell.angle_alpha   90.00
_cell.angle_beta   90.00
_cell.angle_gamma   90.00
#
_symmetry.space_group_name_H-M   'P 1'
#
loop_
_entity.id
_entity.type
_entity.pdbx_description
1 polymer ?
#
loop_
_entity_poly.entity_id
_entity_poly.type
_entity_poly.pdbx_seq_one_letter_code
_entity_poly.pdbx_strand_id
1 'polypeptide(L)'
;MRMLVLAMLMSAMFAPTVLADVKWEEDGWLATIGSERLEMGDEFGCYGMPNLSWKADPGAVALECREYIEKRIDASKWGNSPISTFTPDGLTAAQHTIIGNQGFSIHGDNTGQSSTAWHSAENEPEREYDWYDLGRRGGSLEKGIAEISDLESELDSGGLVNMYWIGRIHDATVRHDRDVVDMLSARDDVWFTTWGEAYSYWTVERCNSFNHSLSNSTLYFEPIDSIACSAASNAWNIPITWVADIESAEVLNSSLPELDVSDSTTKEGWRQEGSILYISVLAGHEVEFDLTEDTEYDILGRTKFFNNKSAALTIAGHSTTDLFLWSKRFDDQDFLKFTWLISPRGLDEGLEWLPYAGLGVLLASVSGIWLLLKKDALAYSKAEELMPVVDGGDDDE
;
A
#
# COMPACT_ATOMS: atom_id res chain seq x y z
N MET A 1 -23.84 -5.27 53.37
CA MET A 1 -22.58 -5.48 52.62
C MET A 1 -22.74 -6.41 51.42
N ARG A 2 -23.28 -7.64 51.59
CA ARG A 2 -23.44 -8.62 50.47
C ARG A 2 -24.30 -8.13 49.30
N MET A 3 -25.41 -7.42 49.57
CA MET A 3 -26.26 -6.82 48.52
C MET A 3 -25.58 -5.68 47.76
N LEU A 4 -24.66 -4.95 48.41
CA LEU A 4 -23.93 -3.84 47.79
C LEU A 4 -22.86 -4.36 46.81
N VAL A 5 -22.18 -5.44 47.17
CA VAL A 5 -21.19 -6.13 46.32
C VAL A 5 -21.87 -6.79 45.12
N LEU A 6 -23.04 -7.41 45.32
CA LEU A 6 -23.83 -8.00 44.24
C LEU A 6 -24.36 -6.91 43.27
N ALA A 7 -24.77 -5.75 43.80
CA ALA A 7 -25.20 -4.61 42.99
C ALA A 7 -24.04 -4.02 42.18
N MET A 8 -22.83 -3.93 42.74
CA MET A 8 -21.63 -3.51 41.99
C MET A 8 -21.27 -4.52 40.89
N LEU A 9 -21.28 -5.82 41.19
CA LEU A 9 -21.02 -6.86 40.18
C LEU A 9 -22.06 -6.87 39.05
N MET A 10 -23.35 -6.66 39.37
CA MET A 10 -24.39 -6.56 38.36
C MET A 10 -24.32 -5.25 37.56
N SER A 11 -23.87 -4.13 38.15
CA SER A 11 -23.69 -2.87 37.41
C SER A 11 -22.64 -2.98 36.30
N ALA A 12 -21.63 -3.84 36.44
CA ALA A 12 -20.65 -4.13 35.40
C ALA A 12 -21.26 -4.89 34.20
N MET A 13 -22.39 -5.59 34.38
CA MET A 13 -23.13 -6.26 33.30
C MET A 13 -24.10 -5.33 32.56
N PHE A 14 -24.38 -4.14 33.10
CA PHE A 14 -25.21 -3.11 32.48
C PHE A 14 -24.38 -1.94 31.92
N ALA A 15 -23.06 -2.09 31.81
CA ALA A 15 -22.27 -1.20 31.00
C ALA A 15 -22.83 -1.26 29.55
N PRO A 16 -23.13 -0.12 28.91
CA PRO A 16 -23.58 -0.13 27.53
C PRO A 16 -22.55 -0.91 26.70
N THR A 17 -23.01 -1.85 25.88
CA THR A 17 -22.21 -2.33 24.75
C THR A 17 -21.89 -1.10 23.94
N VAL A 18 -20.66 -0.60 24.07
CA VAL A 18 -20.23 0.58 23.34
C VAL A 18 -20.49 0.28 21.86
N LEU A 19 -21.25 1.18 21.22
CA LEU A 19 -21.50 1.19 19.78
C LEU A 19 -20.17 0.87 19.09
N ALA A 20 -20.11 -0.20 18.29
CA ALA A 20 -18.94 -0.66 17.53
C ALA A 20 -17.83 0.40 17.47
N ASP A 21 -16.97 0.40 18.50
CA ASP A 21 -16.00 1.48 18.67
C ASP A 21 -15.08 1.42 17.45
N VAL A 22 -15.00 2.53 16.72
CA VAL A 22 -13.95 2.71 15.73
C VAL A 22 -12.64 2.64 16.50
N LYS A 23 -11.98 1.48 16.52
CA LYS A 23 -10.76 1.29 17.30
C LYS A 23 -9.49 1.75 16.59
N TRP A 24 -9.61 2.72 15.70
CA TRP A 24 -8.49 3.32 15.00
C TRP A 24 -8.68 4.83 14.96
N GLU A 25 -7.58 5.56 14.95
CA GLU A 25 -7.60 7.02 14.81
C GLU A 25 -7.55 7.40 13.34
N GLU A 26 -8.35 8.39 12.97
CA GLU A 26 -8.36 8.91 11.61
C GLU A 26 -7.05 9.64 11.28
N ASP A 27 -6.48 9.30 10.14
CA ASP A 27 -5.22 9.86 9.66
C ASP A 27 -5.44 11.23 8.99
N GLY A 28 -5.44 12.30 9.79
CA GLY A 28 -5.53 13.67 9.26
C GLY A 28 -4.39 14.06 8.29
N TRP A 29 -3.28 13.30 8.30
CA TRP A 29 -2.16 13.50 7.38
C TRP A 29 -2.46 13.04 5.93
N LEU A 30 -3.43 12.15 5.72
CA LEU A 30 -3.80 11.71 4.37
C LEU A 30 -4.30 12.89 3.54
N ALA A 31 -5.15 13.74 4.13
CA ALA A 31 -5.70 14.91 3.45
C ALA A 31 -4.71 16.09 3.28
N THR A 32 -3.45 15.93 3.71
CA THR A 32 -2.43 17.00 3.62
C THR A 32 -1.18 16.46 2.91
N ILE A 33 -0.33 15.75 3.64
CA ILE A 33 0.91 15.16 3.11
C ILE A 33 0.60 14.09 2.07
N GLY A 34 -0.50 13.35 2.25
CA GLY A 34 -0.95 12.40 1.24
C GLY A 34 -1.23 13.08 -0.09
N SER A 35 -1.89 14.24 -0.10
CA SER A 35 -2.15 15.01 -1.32
C SER A 35 -0.87 15.53 -1.98
N GLU A 36 0.11 16.02 -1.21
CA GLU A 36 1.42 16.42 -1.76
C GLU A 36 2.13 15.23 -2.42
N ARG A 37 2.09 14.06 -1.78
CA ARG A 37 2.68 12.81 -2.29
C ARG A 37 1.96 12.30 -3.54
N LEU A 38 0.64 12.41 -3.58
CA LEU A 38 -0.18 12.12 -4.76
C LEU A 38 0.22 12.99 -5.96
N GLU A 39 0.39 14.30 -5.75
CA GLU A 39 0.82 15.24 -6.80
C GLU A 39 2.22 14.90 -7.31
N MET A 40 3.11 14.41 -6.44
CA MET A 40 4.42 13.90 -6.83
C MET A 40 4.33 12.57 -7.59
N GLY A 41 3.18 11.89 -7.65
CA GLY A 41 2.98 10.64 -8.38
C GLY A 41 3.12 9.38 -7.54
N ASP A 42 3.08 9.49 -6.21
CA ASP A 42 2.93 8.31 -5.35
C ASP A 42 1.51 7.72 -5.46
N GLU A 43 1.40 6.45 -5.09
CA GLU A 43 0.17 5.68 -5.03
C GLU A 43 -0.21 5.38 -3.58
N PHE A 44 -1.51 5.32 -3.31
CA PHE A 44 -2.08 4.83 -2.05
C PHE A 44 -2.83 3.52 -2.25
N GLY A 45 -2.33 2.47 -1.59
CA GLY A 45 -2.92 1.15 -1.57
C GLY A 45 -3.31 0.70 -0.17
N CYS A 46 -3.92 -0.47 -0.07
CA CYS A 46 -4.34 -1.03 1.20
C CYS A 46 -3.24 -1.90 1.85
N TYR A 47 -2.97 -1.73 3.14
CA TYR A 47 -2.21 -2.72 3.92
C TYR A 47 -3.12 -3.61 4.78
N GLY A 48 -4.11 -2.98 5.42
CA GLY A 48 -5.10 -3.67 6.24
C GLY A 48 -5.72 -2.77 7.31
N MET A 49 -6.60 -3.36 8.13
CA MET A 49 -7.33 -2.66 9.20
C MET A 49 -6.97 -3.26 10.56
N PRO A 50 -6.67 -2.45 11.61
CA PRO A 50 -6.21 -2.94 12.91
C PRO A 50 -7.10 -3.99 13.60
N ASN A 51 -8.40 -4.00 13.32
CA ASN A 51 -9.36 -4.90 13.96
C ASN A 51 -9.75 -6.11 13.11
N LEU A 52 -9.23 -6.19 11.89
CA LEU A 52 -9.52 -7.26 10.97
C LEU A 52 -8.26 -8.10 10.74
N SER A 53 -8.47 -9.35 10.35
CA SER A 53 -7.39 -10.27 10.10
C SER A 53 -7.55 -10.86 8.72
N TRP A 54 -6.50 -10.73 7.90
CA TRP A 54 -6.40 -11.37 6.60
C TRP A 54 -6.67 -12.88 6.67
N LYS A 55 -6.28 -13.54 7.77
CA LYS A 55 -6.53 -14.98 7.94
C LYS A 55 -7.97 -15.31 8.29
N ALA A 56 -8.68 -14.40 8.95
CA ALA A 56 -10.06 -14.63 9.38
C ALA A 56 -11.05 -14.25 8.28
N ASP A 57 -10.90 -13.07 7.69
CA ASP A 57 -11.77 -12.56 6.63
C ASP A 57 -11.01 -11.60 5.70
N PRO A 58 -10.30 -12.13 4.69
CA PRO A 58 -9.56 -11.30 3.73
C PRO A 58 -10.45 -10.33 2.96
N GLY A 59 -11.71 -10.72 2.68
CA GLY A 59 -12.65 -9.87 1.96
C GLY A 59 -13.10 -8.68 2.79
N ALA A 60 -13.32 -8.86 4.09
CA ALA A 60 -13.62 -7.73 4.98
C ALA A 60 -12.44 -6.77 5.10
N VAL A 61 -11.21 -7.29 5.25
CA VAL A 61 -10.01 -6.43 5.36
C VAL A 61 -9.85 -5.56 4.13
N ALA A 62 -9.88 -6.19 2.94
CA ALA A 62 -9.73 -5.49 1.67
C ALA A 62 -10.83 -4.44 1.46
N LEU A 63 -12.10 -4.81 1.69
CA LEU A 63 -13.23 -3.89 1.51
C LEU A 63 -13.19 -2.68 2.46
N GLU A 64 -13.02 -2.91 3.77
CA GLU A 64 -13.01 -1.80 4.74
C GLU A 64 -11.84 -0.85 4.52
N CYS A 65 -10.68 -1.40 4.15
CA CYS A 65 -9.48 -0.64 3.88
C CYS A 65 -9.60 0.17 2.57
N ARG A 66 -10.17 -0.42 1.51
CA ARG A 66 -10.50 0.31 0.28
C ARG A 66 -11.42 1.49 0.59
N GLU A 67 -12.52 1.24 1.30
CA GLU A 67 -13.46 2.30 1.68
C GLU A 67 -12.82 3.37 2.57
N TYR A 68 -11.85 3.00 3.42
CA TYR A 68 -11.10 3.94 4.24
C TYR A 68 -10.32 4.93 3.39
N ILE A 69 -9.60 4.43 2.37
CA ILE A 69 -8.77 5.21 1.44
C ILE A 69 -9.66 6.09 0.56
N GLU A 70 -10.66 5.51 -0.12
CA GLU A 70 -11.52 6.22 -1.09
C GLU A 70 -12.31 7.38 -0.46
N LYS A 71 -12.58 7.33 0.85
CA LYS A 71 -13.25 8.42 1.57
C LYS A 71 -12.31 9.58 1.92
N ARG A 72 -11.00 9.44 1.72
CA ARG A 72 -9.97 10.35 2.27
C ARG A 72 -9.00 10.89 1.23
N ILE A 73 -8.64 10.09 0.24
CA ILE A 73 -7.68 10.48 -0.79
C ILE A 73 -7.93 9.69 -2.07
N ASP A 74 -7.62 10.30 -3.21
CA ASP A 74 -7.50 9.56 -4.47
C ASP A 74 -6.32 8.59 -4.38
N ALA A 75 -6.43 7.43 -5.01
CA ALA A 75 -5.37 6.43 -4.94
C ALA A 75 -4.13 6.79 -5.76
N SER A 76 -4.29 7.61 -6.79
CA SER A 76 -3.22 8.12 -7.65
C SER A 76 -3.70 9.38 -8.36
N LYS A 77 -2.78 10.17 -8.88
CA LYS A 77 -3.11 11.28 -9.81
C LYS A 77 -3.86 10.81 -11.08
N TRP A 78 -3.82 9.51 -11.37
CA TRP A 78 -4.47 8.88 -12.52
C TRP A 78 -5.83 8.24 -12.21
N GLY A 79 -6.17 8.06 -10.93
CA GLY A 79 -7.38 7.34 -10.57
C GLY A 79 -7.70 7.36 -9.08
N ASN A 80 -8.99 7.46 -8.78
CA ASN A 80 -9.46 7.69 -7.43
C ASN A 80 -9.49 6.40 -6.59
N SER A 81 -9.80 5.27 -7.23
CA SER A 81 -9.92 3.98 -6.54
C SER A 81 -8.58 3.25 -6.42
N PRO A 82 -8.25 2.70 -5.24
CA PRO A 82 -7.03 1.94 -5.03
C PRO A 82 -7.10 0.59 -5.73
N ILE A 83 -6.01 0.22 -6.39
CA ILE A 83 -5.89 -1.03 -7.14
C ILE A 83 -4.81 -1.95 -6.57
N SER A 84 -4.04 -1.46 -5.60
CA SER A 84 -3.00 -2.21 -4.89
C SER A 84 -3.40 -2.51 -3.45
N THR A 85 -3.14 -3.74 -3.01
CA THR A 85 -3.26 -4.16 -1.61
C THR A 85 -2.10 -5.06 -1.21
N PHE A 86 -1.79 -5.12 0.07
CA PHE A 86 -1.02 -6.19 0.69
C PHE A 86 -1.91 -7.42 0.89
N THR A 87 -1.33 -8.61 0.79
CA THR A 87 -1.89 -9.84 1.32
C THR A 87 -0.78 -10.69 1.92
N PRO A 88 -1.01 -11.37 3.05
CA PRO A 88 -0.01 -12.28 3.61
C PRO A 88 0.04 -13.60 2.84
N ASP A 89 1.16 -14.29 2.96
CA ASP A 89 1.28 -15.70 2.54
C ASP A 89 0.23 -16.59 3.23
N GLY A 90 -0.27 -17.57 2.47
CA GLY A 90 -1.18 -18.61 2.92
C GLY A 90 -2.65 -18.36 2.60
N LEU A 91 -2.99 -17.27 1.90
CA LEU A 91 -4.34 -17.10 1.34
C LEU A 91 -4.55 -18.01 0.13
N THR A 92 -5.76 -18.55 0.01
CA THR A 92 -6.14 -19.41 -1.11
C THR A 92 -6.45 -18.58 -2.37
N ALA A 93 -6.32 -19.18 -3.55
CA ALA A 93 -6.68 -18.53 -4.81
C ALA A 93 -8.11 -17.98 -4.82
N ALA A 94 -9.06 -18.66 -4.17
CA ALA A 94 -10.44 -18.19 -4.04
C ALA A 94 -10.54 -16.91 -3.18
N GLN A 95 -9.72 -16.79 -2.13
CA GLN A 95 -9.63 -15.57 -1.33
C GLN A 95 -9.01 -14.42 -2.12
N HIS A 96 -7.97 -14.68 -2.91
CA HIS A 96 -7.46 -13.69 -3.86
C HIS A 96 -8.54 -13.28 -4.87
N THR A 97 -9.33 -14.20 -5.42
CA THR A 97 -10.46 -13.84 -6.31
C THR A 97 -11.48 -12.93 -5.61
N ILE A 98 -11.78 -13.14 -4.32
CA ILE A 98 -12.67 -12.26 -3.57
C ILE A 98 -12.09 -10.84 -3.49
N ILE A 99 -10.81 -10.73 -3.14
CA ILE A 99 -10.09 -9.44 -3.07
C ILE A 99 -10.06 -8.77 -4.45
N GLY A 100 -9.80 -9.54 -5.51
CA GLY A 100 -9.77 -9.01 -6.88
C GLY A 100 -11.12 -8.49 -7.37
N ASN A 101 -12.21 -9.19 -7.02
CA ASN A 101 -13.57 -8.74 -7.31
C ASN A 101 -13.96 -7.47 -6.55
N GLN A 102 -13.23 -7.12 -5.49
CA GLN A 102 -13.35 -5.85 -4.78
C GLN A 102 -12.47 -4.75 -5.40
N GLY A 103 -11.90 -4.97 -6.59
CA GLY A 103 -11.22 -3.96 -7.41
C GLY A 103 -9.71 -3.86 -7.21
N PHE A 104 -9.10 -4.70 -6.37
CA PHE A 104 -7.65 -4.79 -6.29
C PHE A 104 -7.09 -5.66 -7.42
N SER A 105 -6.11 -5.15 -8.15
CA SER A 105 -5.41 -5.88 -9.21
C SER A 105 -4.05 -6.40 -8.77
N ILE A 106 -3.41 -5.72 -7.80
CA ILE A 106 -2.11 -6.10 -7.23
C ILE A 106 -2.32 -6.48 -5.78
N HIS A 107 -1.93 -7.70 -5.38
CA HIS A 107 -2.19 -8.21 -4.02
C HIS A 107 -0.92 -8.28 -3.14
N GLY A 108 0.16 -7.67 -3.61
CA GLY A 108 1.40 -7.53 -2.87
C GLY A 108 2.48 -8.46 -3.40
N ASP A 109 3.49 -8.65 -2.57
CA ASP A 109 4.72 -9.33 -2.94
C ASP A 109 5.00 -10.54 -2.05
N ASN A 110 5.52 -11.61 -2.66
CA ASN A 110 5.75 -12.91 -2.01
C ASN A 110 4.50 -13.46 -1.29
N THR A 111 3.36 -13.45 -1.96
CA THR A 111 2.08 -13.90 -1.38
C THR A 111 1.89 -15.42 -1.41
N GLY A 112 2.83 -16.13 -2.04
CA GLY A 112 2.85 -17.60 -2.08
C GLY A 112 1.84 -18.19 -3.07
N GLN A 113 1.33 -17.40 -4.02
CA GLN A 113 0.48 -17.93 -5.08
C GLN A 113 1.30 -18.76 -6.06
N SER A 114 0.65 -19.72 -6.72
CA SER A 114 1.33 -20.55 -7.73
C SER A 114 1.58 -19.80 -9.03
N SER A 115 0.81 -18.74 -9.29
CA SER A 115 0.93 -17.90 -10.47
C SER A 115 1.52 -16.58 -9.99
N THR A 116 2.62 -16.17 -10.60
CA THR A 116 3.50 -15.14 -10.06
C THR A 116 4.04 -14.27 -11.18
N ALA A 117 4.39 -13.04 -10.85
CA ALA A 117 5.03 -12.11 -11.76
C ALA A 117 6.28 -11.51 -11.14
N TRP A 118 7.29 -11.29 -11.98
CA TRP A 118 8.50 -10.56 -11.65
C TRP A 118 9.33 -11.16 -10.50
N HIS A 119 9.27 -12.49 -10.31
CA HIS A 119 10.23 -13.22 -9.47
C HIS A 119 11.59 -13.41 -10.15
N SER A 120 11.66 -13.22 -11.47
CA SER A 120 12.89 -13.01 -12.26
C SER A 120 12.60 -12.00 -13.39
N ALA A 121 13.63 -11.60 -14.14
CA ALA A 121 13.48 -10.69 -15.28
C ALA A 121 12.58 -11.28 -16.39
N GLU A 122 12.58 -12.60 -16.55
CA GLU A 122 11.85 -13.34 -17.57
C GLU A 122 10.45 -13.80 -17.11
N ASN A 123 10.16 -13.71 -15.82
CA ASN A 123 8.84 -14.04 -15.27
C ASN A 123 7.86 -12.88 -15.50
N GLU A 124 7.61 -12.55 -16.76
CA GLU A 124 6.62 -11.54 -17.13
C GLU A 124 5.20 -12.05 -16.87
N PRO A 125 4.28 -11.17 -16.42
CA PRO A 125 2.87 -11.55 -16.22
C PRO A 125 2.20 -11.87 -17.56
N GLU A 126 1.50 -12.99 -17.62
CA GLU A 126 0.67 -13.38 -18.77
C GLU A 126 -0.82 -13.11 -18.52
N ARG A 127 -1.21 -13.11 -17.25
CA ARG A 127 -2.61 -13.01 -16.80
C ARG A 127 -2.70 -12.08 -15.59
N GLU A 128 -3.89 -11.50 -15.40
CA GLU A 128 -4.13 -10.54 -14.33
C GLU A 128 -3.82 -11.09 -12.93
N TYR A 129 -4.11 -12.37 -12.69
CA TYR A 129 -3.83 -12.99 -11.39
C TYR A 129 -2.35 -13.27 -11.12
N ASP A 130 -1.45 -13.09 -12.10
CA ASP A 130 0.00 -13.19 -11.86
C ASP A 130 0.48 -12.01 -11.00
N TRP A 131 -0.22 -10.87 -11.07
CA TRP A 131 0.01 -9.68 -10.22
C TRP A 131 -0.44 -9.87 -8.76
N TYR A 132 -1.02 -11.03 -8.44
CA TYR A 132 -1.36 -11.36 -7.07
C TYR A 132 -0.13 -11.78 -6.24
N ASP A 133 1.00 -12.07 -6.89
CA ASP A 133 2.25 -12.41 -6.23
C ASP A 133 3.44 -11.81 -7.01
N LEU A 134 3.81 -10.59 -6.61
CA LEU A 134 4.99 -9.92 -7.14
C LEU A 134 6.27 -10.43 -6.47
N GLY A 135 7.32 -10.65 -7.26
CA GLY A 135 8.65 -10.93 -6.73
C GLY A 135 9.23 -9.72 -5.98
N ARG A 136 10.12 -9.97 -5.02
CA ARG A 136 10.85 -8.92 -4.27
C ARG A 136 12.33 -8.91 -4.67
N ARG A 137 12.59 -8.75 -5.96
CA ARG A 137 13.95 -8.83 -6.54
C ARG A 137 14.87 -7.73 -6.03
N GLY A 138 14.35 -6.54 -5.76
CA GLY A 138 15.17 -5.38 -5.38
C GLY A 138 15.54 -5.31 -3.90
N GLY A 139 15.00 -6.19 -3.05
CA GLY A 139 15.26 -6.13 -1.61
C GLY A 139 14.53 -4.97 -0.92
N SER A 140 15.24 -4.23 -0.06
CA SER A 140 14.67 -3.20 0.82
C SER A 140 15.44 -1.89 0.77
N LEU A 141 14.74 -0.77 0.91
CA LEU A 141 15.38 0.53 1.17
C LEU A 141 15.90 0.69 2.60
N GLU A 142 15.63 -0.28 3.48
CA GLU A 142 16.14 -0.27 4.85
C GLU A 142 17.66 -0.47 4.91
N LYS A 143 18.33 0.30 5.77
CA LYS A 143 19.77 0.30 5.88
C LYS A 143 20.35 -1.09 6.19
N GLY A 144 21.27 -1.54 5.33
CA GLY A 144 21.98 -2.80 5.49
C GLY A 144 21.15 -4.06 5.19
N ILE A 145 20.05 -3.93 4.46
CA ILE A 145 19.26 -5.07 3.98
C ILE A 145 19.51 -5.34 2.50
N ALA A 146 19.48 -4.32 1.64
CA ALA A 146 19.81 -4.49 0.23
C ALA A 146 21.33 -4.54 0.01
N GLU A 147 21.75 -5.50 -0.80
CA GLU A 147 23.11 -5.56 -1.35
C GLU A 147 23.12 -4.82 -2.69
N ILE A 148 23.89 -3.73 -2.79
CA ILE A 148 23.88 -2.83 -3.95
C ILE A 148 24.24 -3.58 -5.25
N SER A 149 25.25 -4.46 -5.19
CA SER A 149 25.67 -5.23 -6.36
C SER A 149 24.58 -6.16 -6.90
N ASP A 150 23.77 -6.71 -6.00
CA ASP A 150 22.68 -7.61 -6.38
C ASP A 150 21.56 -6.78 -7.01
N LEU A 151 21.20 -5.64 -6.41
CA LEU A 151 20.21 -4.71 -6.97
C LEU A 151 20.61 -4.19 -8.36
N GLU A 152 21.87 -3.79 -8.56
CA GLU A 152 22.40 -3.40 -9.87
C GLU A 152 22.26 -4.53 -10.88
N SER A 153 22.62 -5.76 -10.51
CA SER A 153 22.48 -6.94 -11.37
C SER A 153 21.03 -7.23 -11.73
N GLU A 154 20.10 -7.07 -10.79
CA GLU A 154 18.65 -7.28 -11.05
C GLU A 154 18.08 -6.21 -11.99
N LEU A 155 18.50 -4.95 -11.84
CA LEU A 155 18.13 -3.86 -12.74
C LEU A 155 18.73 -4.05 -14.14
N ASP A 156 20.00 -4.44 -14.23
CA ASP A 156 20.68 -4.70 -15.51
C ASP A 156 20.07 -5.89 -16.26
N SER A 157 19.50 -6.85 -15.53
CA SER A 157 18.76 -7.97 -16.10
C SER A 157 17.40 -7.55 -16.69
N GLY A 158 16.91 -6.36 -16.31
CA GLY A 158 15.65 -5.80 -16.77
C GLY A 158 14.41 -6.38 -16.07
N GLY A 159 13.25 -6.11 -16.66
CA GLY A 159 11.96 -6.43 -16.06
C GLY A 159 11.57 -5.45 -14.96
N LEU A 160 10.55 -5.80 -14.18
CA LEU A 160 10.16 -5.04 -13.00
C LEU A 160 10.94 -5.55 -11.78
N VAL A 161 11.61 -4.63 -11.08
CA VAL A 161 12.37 -4.85 -9.85
C VAL A 161 11.62 -4.19 -8.71
N ASN A 162 10.90 -5.01 -7.94
CA ASN A 162 10.11 -4.54 -6.82
C ASN A 162 10.91 -4.58 -5.51
N MET A 163 10.86 -3.47 -4.78
CA MET A 163 11.46 -3.25 -3.47
C MET A 163 10.38 -2.99 -2.43
N TYR A 164 10.75 -3.12 -1.16
CA TYR A 164 9.88 -2.71 -0.07
C TYR A 164 10.57 -1.70 0.87
N TRP A 165 9.75 -1.00 1.63
CA TRP A 165 10.15 -0.03 2.64
C TRP A 165 9.26 -0.16 3.87
N ILE A 166 9.89 -0.20 5.04
CA ILE A 166 9.23 -0.13 6.34
C ILE A 166 9.83 1.06 7.08
N GLY A 167 9.07 2.13 7.25
CA GLY A 167 9.56 3.35 7.91
C GLY A 167 9.67 3.23 9.43
N ARG A 168 8.92 2.29 10.02
CA ARG A 168 8.84 2.12 11.47
C ARG A 168 8.56 0.67 11.86
N ILE A 169 9.28 0.18 12.86
CA ILE A 169 9.04 -1.10 13.51
C ILE A 169 8.81 -0.82 14.99
N HIS A 170 7.59 -1.07 15.47
CA HIS A 170 7.16 -0.68 16.82
C HIS A 170 7.44 0.82 17.08
N ASP A 171 8.25 1.18 18.08
CA ASP A 171 8.62 2.58 18.38
C ASP A 171 9.92 3.04 17.74
N ALA A 172 10.59 2.17 16.96
CA ALA A 172 11.85 2.49 16.31
C ALA A 172 11.63 2.97 14.87
N THR A 173 12.13 4.17 14.56
CA THR A 173 12.24 4.65 13.17
C THR A 173 13.35 3.91 12.45
N VAL A 174 13.05 3.34 11.29
CA VAL A 174 14.03 2.68 10.44
C VAL A 174 14.81 3.72 9.63
N ARG A 175 16.10 3.45 9.40
CA ARG A 175 16.95 4.31 8.56
C ARG A 175 16.92 3.78 7.14
N HIS A 176 16.79 4.66 6.15
CA HIS A 176 17.00 4.26 4.77
C HIS A 176 18.49 4.06 4.49
N ASP A 177 18.79 3.25 3.48
CA ASP A 177 20.11 3.11 2.92
C ASP A 177 20.39 4.21 1.90
N ARG A 178 21.31 5.12 2.22
CA ARG A 178 21.64 6.26 1.34
C ARG A 178 22.39 5.80 0.10
N ASP A 179 23.26 4.80 0.27
CA ASP A 179 24.12 4.33 -0.81
C ASP A 179 23.26 3.66 -1.90
N VAL A 180 22.16 3.01 -1.51
CA VAL A 180 21.14 2.48 -2.45
C VAL A 180 20.45 3.63 -3.20
N VAL A 181 19.98 4.66 -2.51
CA VAL A 181 19.30 5.81 -3.14
C VAL A 181 20.25 6.55 -4.08
N ASP A 182 21.51 6.77 -3.67
CA ASP A 182 22.53 7.42 -4.47
C ASP A 182 22.81 6.62 -5.74
N MET A 183 22.92 5.28 -5.65
CA MET A 183 23.06 4.41 -6.81
C MET A 183 21.86 4.53 -7.75
N LEU A 184 20.62 4.46 -7.23
CA LEU A 184 19.41 4.60 -8.05
C LEU A 184 19.34 5.97 -8.74
N SER A 185 19.75 7.05 -8.05
CA SER A 185 19.74 8.41 -8.63
C SER A 185 20.70 8.59 -9.81
N ALA A 186 21.71 7.73 -9.92
CA ALA A 186 22.69 7.75 -11.01
C ALA A 186 22.23 6.95 -12.25
N ARG A 187 21.11 6.23 -12.17
CA ARG A 187 20.56 5.41 -13.25
C ARG A 187 19.64 6.24 -14.16
N ASP A 188 19.93 6.24 -15.45
CA ASP A 188 19.10 6.84 -16.51
C ASP A 188 18.31 5.80 -17.31
N ASP A 189 18.50 4.51 -17.03
CA ASP A 189 17.88 3.39 -17.74
C ASP A 189 16.69 2.77 -17.00
N VAL A 190 16.34 3.29 -15.82
CA VAL A 190 15.26 2.80 -14.96
C VAL A 190 14.04 3.71 -15.02
N TRP A 191 12.85 3.12 -15.14
CA TRP A 191 11.56 3.78 -14.91
C TRP A 191 11.16 3.63 -13.44
N PHE A 192 11.14 4.73 -12.69
CA PHE A 192 10.67 4.77 -11.31
C PHE A 192 9.15 4.96 -11.30
N THR A 193 8.45 3.96 -10.76
CA THR A 193 7.01 3.83 -10.90
C THR A 193 6.37 3.22 -9.66
N THR A 194 5.05 3.28 -9.58
CA THR A 194 4.25 2.60 -8.56
C THR A 194 3.75 1.24 -9.07
N TRP A 195 3.25 0.37 -8.18
CA TRP A 195 2.60 -0.89 -8.57
C TRP A 195 1.42 -0.64 -9.51
N GLY A 196 0.57 0.34 -9.18
CA GLY A 196 -0.60 0.67 -9.96
C GLY A 196 -0.26 1.23 -11.34
N GLU A 197 0.76 2.09 -11.45
CA GLU A 197 1.26 2.57 -12.75
C GLU A 197 1.85 1.40 -13.58
N ALA A 198 2.67 0.53 -12.97
CA ALA A 198 3.25 -0.61 -13.67
C ALA A 198 2.19 -1.60 -14.18
N TYR A 199 1.21 -1.93 -13.35
CA TYR A 199 0.08 -2.76 -13.75
C TYR A 199 -0.71 -2.10 -14.88
N SER A 200 -1.05 -0.82 -14.72
CA SER A 200 -1.82 -0.09 -15.73
C SER A 200 -1.09 -0.05 -17.07
N TYR A 201 0.23 0.19 -17.06
CA TYR A 201 1.07 0.16 -18.26
C TYR A 201 1.05 -1.21 -18.93
N TRP A 202 1.14 -2.28 -18.16
CA TRP A 202 1.11 -3.65 -18.69
C TRP A 202 -0.27 -4.01 -19.27
N THR A 203 -1.38 -3.62 -18.63
CA THR A 203 -2.73 -4.00 -19.09
C THR A 203 -3.08 -3.51 -20.49
N VAL A 204 -2.42 -2.45 -20.97
CA VAL A 204 -2.65 -1.88 -22.31
C VAL A 204 -2.38 -2.90 -23.42
N GLU A 205 -1.61 -3.98 -23.21
CA GLU A 205 -1.48 -5.07 -24.19
C GLU A 205 -2.83 -5.67 -24.62
N ARG A 206 -3.82 -5.56 -23.74
CA ARG A 206 -5.17 -6.09 -23.94
C ARG A 206 -6.03 -5.11 -24.74
N CYS A 207 -5.58 -3.88 -24.91
CA CYS A 207 -6.21 -2.83 -25.70
C CYS A 207 -5.17 -1.91 -26.39
N ASN A 208 -4.64 -2.38 -27.52
CA ASN A 208 -3.72 -1.61 -28.36
C ASN A 208 -4.45 -0.91 -29.53
N SER A 209 -5.60 -0.29 -29.28
CA SER A 209 -6.34 0.42 -30.33
C SER A 209 -5.88 1.87 -30.40
N PHE A 210 -5.53 2.35 -31.58
CA PHE A 210 -5.08 3.73 -31.80
C PHE A 210 -5.53 4.23 -33.17
N ASN A 211 -5.67 5.55 -33.30
CA ASN A 211 -5.89 6.26 -34.54
C ASN A 211 -4.62 7.03 -34.91
N HIS A 212 -4.34 7.11 -36.20
CA HIS A 212 -3.25 7.93 -36.71
C HIS A 212 -3.55 8.41 -38.14
N SER A 213 -3.04 9.58 -38.49
CA SER A 213 -3.12 10.10 -39.86
C SER A 213 -2.00 11.09 -40.12
N LEU A 214 -1.62 11.27 -41.39
CA LEU A 214 -0.65 12.29 -41.81
C LEU A 214 -1.34 13.22 -42.80
N SER A 215 -1.27 14.53 -42.55
CA SER A 215 -1.86 15.56 -43.41
C SER A 215 -0.99 16.81 -43.41
N ASN A 216 -0.51 17.22 -44.60
CA ASN A 216 0.36 18.39 -44.78
C ASN A 216 1.59 18.37 -43.86
N SER A 217 2.27 17.23 -43.75
CA SER A 217 3.43 17.02 -42.88
C SER A 217 3.15 17.09 -41.38
N THR A 218 1.88 17.13 -40.96
CA THR A 218 1.49 16.99 -39.55
C THR A 218 0.99 15.56 -39.29
N LEU A 219 1.67 14.84 -38.41
CA LEU A 219 1.28 13.54 -37.92
C LEU A 219 0.32 13.70 -36.73
N TYR A 220 -0.85 13.11 -36.84
CA TYR A 220 -1.86 13.02 -35.79
C TYR A 220 -1.83 11.61 -35.20
N PHE A 221 -1.85 11.51 -33.87
CA PHE A 221 -1.84 10.24 -33.16
C PHE A 221 -2.75 10.29 -31.92
N GLU A 222 -3.54 9.25 -31.70
CA GLU A 222 -4.44 9.14 -30.54
C GLU A 222 -4.60 7.66 -30.14
N PRO A 223 -4.17 7.22 -28.96
CA PRO A 223 -4.59 5.94 -28.41
C PRO A 223 -6.06 6.01 -28.01
N ILE A 224 -6.86 5.04 -28.41
CA ILE A 224 -8.31 5.07 -28.21
C ILE A 224 -8.65 4.72 -26.75
N ASP A 225 -9.32 5.64 -26.06
CA ASP A 225 -10.00 5.33 -24.79
C ASP A 225 -11.39 4.73 -25.10
N SER A 226 -11.54 3.41 -24.92
CA SER A 226 -12.82 2.74 -25.11
C SER A 226 -13.30 2.06 -23.84
N ILE A 227 -14.62 2.01 -23.66
CA ILE A 227 -15.29 1.31 -22.56
C ILE A 227 -14.87 -0.17 -22.51
N ALA A 228 -14.61 -0.79 -23.66
CA ALA A 228 -14.16 -2.18 -23.69
C ALA A 228 -12.77 -2.35 -23.06
N CYS A 229 -11.93 -1.33 -23.15
CA CYS A 229 -10.57 -1.32 -22.62
C CYS A 229 -10.55 -0.95 -21.13
N SER A 230 -11.36 0.02 -20.73
CA SER A 230 -11.50 0.43 -19.33
C SER A 230 -12.35 -0.53 -18.49
N ALA A 231 -13.28 -1.30 -19.08
CA ALA A 231 -14.05 -2.30 -18.34
C ALA A 231 -13.34 -3.67 -18.22
N ALA A 232 -12.32 -3.92 -19.05
CA ALA A 232 -11.59 -5.19 -19.05
C ALA A 232 -10.53 -5.28 -17.94
N SER A 233 -10.14 -4.15 -17.34
CA SER A 233 -9.15 -4.10 -16.28
C SER A 233 -9.50 -2.98 -15.30
N ASN A 234 -9.19 -3.15 -14.01
CA ASN A 234 -9.26 -2.04 -13.05
C ASN A 234 -8.03 -1.11 -13.18
N ALA A 235 -7.49 -0.93 -14.38
CA ALA A 235 -6.30 -0.11 -14.60
C ALA A 235 -6.63 1.38 -14.64
N TRP A 236 -5.66 2.21 -14.30
CA TRP A 236 -5.76 3.65 -14.48
C TRP A 236 -5.38 4.05 -15.92
N ASN A 237 -5.93 5.17 -16.40
CA ASN A 237 -5.47 5.76 -17.65
C ASN A 237 -4.17 6.53 -17.38
N ILE A 238 -3.05 5.95 -17.83
CA ILE A 238 -1.72 6.54 -17.69
C ILE A 238 -1.07 6.74 -19.06
N PRO A 239 -0.11 7.66 -19.21
CA PRO A 239 0.64 7.83 -20.44
C PRO A 239 1.38 6.55 -20.83
N ILE A 240 1.18 6.10 -22.07
CA ILE A 240 1.88 4.94 -22.66
C ILE A 240 2.83 5.42 -23.73
N THR A 241 4.06 4.89 -23.74
CA THR A 241 5.05 5.24 -24.76
C THR A 241 4.90 4.37 -26.00
N TRP A 242 4.43 4.99 -27.07
CA TRP A 242 4.34 4.45 -28.42
C TRP A 242 5.61 4.75 -29.22
N VAL A 243 5.85 3.93 -30.23
CA VAL A 243 7.01 4.02 -31.12
C VAL A 243 6.51 4.18 -32.55
N ALA A 244 6.91 5.27 -33.18
CA ALA A 244 6.68 5.54 -34.59
C ALA A 244 8.02 5.65 -35.32
N ASP A 245 8.12 5.08 -36.52
CA ASP A 245 9.23 5.34 -37.44
C ASP A 245 8.77 6.40 -38.44
N ILE A 246 9.46 7.54 -38.47
CA ILE A 246 9.18 8.69 -39.35
C ILE A 246 10.28 8.86 -40.42
N GLU A 247 10.99 7.78 -40.74
CA GLU A 247 12.07 7.72 -41.75
C GLU A 247 13.12 8.83 -41.60
N SER A 248 13.18 9.79 -42.52
CA SER A 248 14.17 10.88 -42.49
C SER A 248 13.63 12.20 -41.93
N ALA A 249 12.36 12.24 -41.50
CA ALA A 249 11.75 13.47 -41.03
C ALA A 249 12.17 13.81 -39.59
N GLU A 250 12.25 15.10 -39.28
CA GLU A 250 12.47 15.61 -37.92
C GLU A 250 11.20 16.31 -37.41
N VAL A 251 10.91 16.17 -36.12
CA VAL A 251 9.83 16.90 -35.47
C VAL A 251 10.25 18.35 -35.25
N LEU A 252 9.54 19.29 -35.87
CA LEU A 252 9.75 20.73 -35.74
C LEU A 252 8.97 21.32 -34.57
N ASN A 253 7.77 20.80 -34.33
CA ASN A 253 6.85 21.29 -33.32
C ASN A 253 5.88 20.17 -32.91
N SER A 254 5.37 20.23 -31.67
CA SER A 254 4.44 19.24 -31.14
C SER A 254 3.45 19.88 -30.16
N SER A 255 2.27 19.28 -30.05
CA SER A 255 1.32 19.58 -28.97
C SER A 255 1.77 19.07 -27.59
N LEU A 256 2.75 18.16 -27.54
CA LEU A 256 3.32 17.59 -26.33
C LEU A 256 4.67 18.25 -25.96
N PRO A 257 5.03 18.28 -24.66
CA PRO A 257 6.37 18.69 -24.24
C PRO A 257 7.43 17.67 -24.67
N GLU A 258 8.63 18.15 -25.00
CA GLU A 258 9.78 17.29 -25.30
C GLU A 258 10.28 16.60 -24.01
N LEU A 259 10.63 15.32 -24.14
CA LEU A 259 11.17 14.46 -23.08
C LEU A 259 12.68 14.31 -23.25
N ASP A 260 13.38 14.27 -22.12
CA ASP A 260 14.78 13.86 -22.10
C ASP A 260 14.89 12.32 -22.05
N VAL A 261 16.00 11.77 -22.55
CA VAL A 261 16.31 10.35 -22.37
C VAL A 261 16.42 9.99 -20.88
N SER A 262 16.83 10.93 -20.02
CA SER A 262 16.92 10.76 -18.57
C SER A 262 15.57 10.85 -17.86
N ASP A 263 14.48 11.21 -18.54
CA ASP A 263 13.16 11.25 -17.91
C ASP A 263 12.72 9.85 -17.50
N SER A 264 12.57 9.65 -16.19
CA SER A 264 12.39 8.33 -15.59
C SER A 264 11.09 8.16 -14.80
N THR A 265 10.16 9.12 -14.88
CA THR A 265 8.87 9.06 -14.19
C THR A 265 7.73 9.30 -15.18
N THR A 266 6.61 8.62 -14.97
CA THR A 266 5.45 8.63 -15.87
C THR A 266 4.88 10.04 -16.11
N LYS A 267 4.92 10.51 -17.36
CA LYS A 267 4.35 11.78 -17.84
C LYS A 267 4.07 11.72 -19.35
N GLU A 268 3.21 12.61 -19.83
CA GLU A 268 3.06 12.82 -21.27
C GLU A 268 4.25 13.59 -21.83
N GLY A 269 4.58 13.31 -23.09
CA GLY A 269 5.65 13.99 -23.80
C GLY A 269 6.13 13.18 -25.00
N TRP A 270 7.08 13.74 -25.75
CA TRP A 270 7.65 13.09 -26.92
C TRP A 270 9.17 13.22 -26.96
N ARG A 271 9.84 12.32 -27.65
CA ARG A 271 11.26 12.50 -28.00
C ARG A 271 11.58 11.77 -29.29
N GLN A 272 12.61 12.21 -29.98
CA GLN A 272 13.05 11.59 -31.22
C GLN A 272 14.50 11.11 -31.10
N GLU A 273 14.77 9.90 -31.58
CA GLU A 273 16.12 9.33 -31.74
C GLU A 273 16.30 8.86 -33.20
N GLY A 274 16.95 9.70 -34.01
CA GLY A 274 17.09 9.41 -35.44
C GLY A 274 15.72 9.36 -36.11
N SER A 275 15.36 8.23 -36.73
CA SER A 275 14.05 8.05 -37.36
C SER A 275 12.92 7.68 -36.40
N ILE A 276 13.26 7.33 -35.15
CA ILE A 276 12.30 6.81 -34.18
C ILE A 276 11.74 7.94 -33.33
N LEU A 277 10.43 8.12 -33.38
CA LEU A 277 9.66 9.02 -32.55
C LEU A 277 8.98 8.23 -31.43
N TYR A 278 9.31 8.57 -30.18
CA TYR A 278 8.65 8.06 -28.98
C TYR A 278 7.56 9.03 -28.56
N ILE A 279 6.34 8.52 -28.38
CA ILE A 279 5.15 9.32 -28.05
C ILE A 279 4.55 8.77 -26.75
N SER A 280 4.73 9.47 -25.64
CA SER A 280 4.11 9.12 -24.36
C SER A 280 2.84 9.94 -24.17
N VAL A 281 1.68 9.29 -24.25
CA VAL A 281 0.39 9.99 -24.29
C VAL A 281 -0.71 9.18 -23.61
N LEU A 282 -1.66 9.88 -22.98
CA LEU A 282 -2.86 9.28 -22.39
C LEU A 282 -3.81 8.73 -23.47
N ALA A 283 -4.58 7.70 -23.12
CA ALA A 283 -5.67 7.27 -23.99
C ALA A 283 -6.76 8.36 -24.07
N GLY A 284 -7.26 8.63 -25.28
CA GLY A 284 -8.24 9.66 -25.59
C GLY A 284 -7.66 11.06 -25.79
N HIS A 285 -6.34 11.22 -25.75
CA HIS A 285 -5.66 12.48 -26.02
C HIS A 285 -5.04 12.44 -27.43
N GLU A 286 -5.63 13.18 -28.37
CA GLU A 286 -5.09 13.36 -29.71
C GLU A 286 -3.92 14.36 -29.68
N VAL A 287 -2.80 13.96 -30.27
CA VAL A 287 -1.57 14.74 -30.31
C VAL A 287 -1.08 14.94 -31.74
N GLU A 288 -0.36 16.04 -31.94
CA GLU A 288 0.06 16.53 -33.25
C GLU A 288 1.58 16.71 -33.27
N PHE A 289 2.21 16.32 -34.38
CA PHE A 289 3.64 16.48 -34.64
C PHE A 289 3.86 17.08 -36.03
N ASP A 290 4.36 18.31 -36.08
CA ASP A 290 4.75 18.96 -37.33
C ASP A 290 6.13 18.44 -37.76
N LEU A 291 6.17 17.75 -38.89
CA LEU A 291 7.39 17.17 -39.45
C LEU A 291 8.04 18.10 -40.47
N THR A 292 9.34 17.91 -40.72
CA THR A 292 10.08 18.66 -41.75
C THR A 292 9.57 18.48 -43.17
N GLU A 293 9.00 17.32 -43.47
CA GLU A 293 8.49 16.95 -44.79
C GLU A 293 7.40 15.88 -44.71
N ASP A 294 6.62 15.73 -45.79
CA ASP A 294 5.72 14.60 -45.96
C ASP A 294 6.55 13.34 -46.20
N THR A 295 6.49 12.41 -45.25
CA THR A 295 7.24 11.16 -45.26
C THR A 295 6.30 9.97 -45.10
N GLU A 296 6.75 8.78 -45.50
CA GLU A 296 6.11 7.55 -45.02
C GLU A 296 6.40 7.40 -43.52
N TYR A 297 5.45 6.83 -42.79
CA TYR A 297 5.59 6.55 -41.36
C TYR A 297 4.92 5.23 -41.01
N ASP A 298 5.40 4.59 -39.95
CA ASP A 298 4.79 3.38 -39.39
C ASP A 298 4.73 3.46 -37.86
N ILE A 299 3.63 2.96 -37.28
CA ILE A 299 3.49 2.84 -35.83
C ILE A 299 3.92 1.42 -35.45
N LEU A 300 5.15 1.29 -34.94
CA LEU A 300 5.78 0.01 -34.61
C LEU A 300 5.15 -0.68 -33.40
N GLY A 301 4.43 0.07 -32.57
CA GLY A 301 3.76 -0.40 -31.37
C GLY A 301 4.15 0.42 -30.15
N ARG A 302 4.36 -0.25 -29.02
CA ARG A 302 4.66 0.38 -27.72
C ARG A 302 5.93 -0.18 -27.11
N THR A 303 6.57 0.59 -26.26
CA THR A 303 7.70 0.10 -25.47
C THR A 303 7.20 -0.76 -24.31
N LYS A 304 8.06 -1.64 -23.79
CA LYS A 304 7.76 -2.45 -22.60
C LYS A 304 7.63 -1.60 -21.33
N PHE A 305 8.45 -0.57 -21.22
CA PHE A 305 8.46 0.38 -20.11
C PHE A 305 8.44 1.80 -20.63
N PHE A 306 7.96 2.73 -19.78
CA PHE A 306 7.91 4.16 -20.09
C PHE A 306 9.24 4.66 -20.67
N ASN A 307 9.16 5.56 -21.65
CA ASN A 307 10.31 6.23 -22.26
C ASN A 307 11.41 5.30 -22.83
N ASN A 308 11.07 4.05 -23.13
CA ASN A 308 11.98 2.99 -23.57
C ASN A 308 13.08 2.63 -22.54
N LYS A 309 12.77 2.72 -21.24
CA LYS A 309 13.66 2.26 -20.17
C LYS A 309 13.88 0.74 -20.23
N SER A 310 15.04 0.27 -19.76
CA SER A 310 15.41 -1.15 -19.75
C SER A 310 14.72 -1.93 -18.62
N ALA A 311 14.48 -1.24 -17.50
CA ALA A 311 13.87 -1.80 -16.30
C ALA A 311 12.84 -0.84 -15.70
N ALA A 312 11.95 -1.39 -14.88
CA ALA A 312 11.06 -0.63 -14.01
C ALA A 312 11.38 -0.94 -12.55
N LEU A 313 11.33 0.07 -11.68
CA LEU A 313 11.51 -0.10 -10.24
C LEU A 313 10.29 0.42 -9.49
N THR A 314 9.77 -0.43 -8.61
CA THR A 314 8.65 -0.11 -7.72
C THR A 314 9.08 -0.24 -6.27
N ILE A 315 8.50 0.59 -5.39
CA ILE A 315 8.75 0.51 -3.96
C ILE A 315 7.42 0.50 -3.22
N ALA A 316 7.17 -0.56 -2.45
CA ALA A 316 6.01 -0.64 -1.57
C ALA A 316 6.34 -0.23 -0.13
N GLY A 317 5.63 0.77 0.38
CA GLY A 317 5.65 1.16 1.79
C GLY A 317 4.70 0.28 2.61
N HIS A 318 5.20 -0.75 3.29
CA HIS A 318 4.35 -1.71 4.01
C HIS A 318 3.94 -1.20 5.38
N SER A 319 2.67 -1.33 5.76
CA SER A 319 2.16 -0.94 7.09
C SER A 319 2.30 0.54 7.39
N THR A 320 2.01 1.40 6.41
CA THR A 320 2.14 2.84 6.52
C THR A 320 1.04 3.43 7.40
N THR A 321 1.38 3.73 8.65
CA THR A 321 0.48 4.35 9.65
C THR A 321 0.75 5.85 9.86
N ASP A 322 1.85 6.37 9.31
CA ASP A 322 2.22 7.78 9.42
C ASP A 322 3.10 8.22 8.25
N LEU A 323 2.50 8.76 7.19
CA LEU A 323 3.28 9.17 6.02
C LEU A 323 4.28 10.30 6.32
N PHE A 324 4.03 11.14 7.33
CA PHE A 324 5.00 12.18 7.71
C PHE A 324 6.33 11.56 8.14
N LEU A 325 6.29 10.54 8.99
CA LEU A 325 7.53 9.88 9.44
C LEU A 325 8.16 9.00 8.36
N TRP A 326 7.33 8.41 7.52
CA TRP A 326 7.74 7.39 6.55
C TRP A 326 8.32 7.99 5.27
N SER A 327 7.77 9.13 4.82
CA SER A 327 8.15 9.76 3.56
C SER A 327 9.17 10.89 3.72
N LYS A 328 9.23 11.56 4.88
CA LYS A 328 10.12 12.72 5.15
C LYS A 328 11.59 12.51 4.78
N ARG A 329 12.05 11.27 4.77
CA ARG A 329 13.44 10.94 4.43
C ARG A 329 13.72 10.95 2.92
N PHE A 330 12.69 11.06 2.11
CA PHE A 330 12.69 11.05 0.65
C PHE A 330 12.06 12.34 0.09
N ASP A 331 11.94 13.40 0.90
CA ASP A 331 11.45 14.72 0.46
C ASP A 331 12.35 15.35 -0.62
N ASP A 332 13.65 15.02 -0.63
CA ASP A 332 14.61 15.52 -1.63
C ASP A 332 14.77 14.56 -2.82
N GLN A 333 13.98 13.48 -2.89
CA GLN A 333 14.16 12.36 -3.83
C GLN A 333 12.92 12.19 -4.71
N ASP A 334 12.54 13.26 -5.42
CA ASP A 334 11.32 13.33 -6.23
C ASP A 334 11.26 12.33 -7.38
N PHE A 335 12.37 11.69 -7.75
CA PHE A 335 12.36 10.65 -8.77
C PHE A 335 11.78 9.33 -8.25
N LEU A 336 11.87 9.05 -6.95
CA LEU A 336 11.30 7.84 -6.36
C LEU A 336 9.78 7.95 -6.33
N LYS A 337 9.11 6.83 -6.63
CA LYS A 337 7.67 6.67 -6.56
C LYS A 337 7.34 5.52 -5.65
N PHE A 338 6.43 5.77 -4.71
CA PHE A 338 6.05 4.79 -3.70
C PHE A 338 4.60 4.36 -3.87
N THR A 339 4.35 3.07 -3.68
CA THR A 339 3.03 2.53 -3.36
C THR A 339 2.92 2.45 -1.84
N TRP A 340 2.29 3.45 -1.21
CA TRP A 340 2.08 3.49 0.23
C TRP A 340 0.90 2.60 0.60
N LEU A 341 1.18 1.43 1.19
CA LEU A 341 0.15 0.53 1.69
C LEU A 341 -0.27 1.01 3.08
N ILE A 342 -1.46 1.61 3.16
CA ILE A 342 -1.97 2.30 4.35
C ILE A 342 -2.59 1.29 5.32
N SER A 343 -2.30 1.47 6.60
CA SER A 343 -3.11 0.94 7.69
C SER A 343 -3.37 2.05 8.70
N PRO A 344 -4.63 2.33 9.08
CA PRO A 344 -4.90 3.35 10.09
C PRO A 344 -4.32 2.92 11.44
N ARG A 345 -3.95 3.88 12.29
CA ARG A 345 -3.38 3.57 13.61
C ARG A 345 -4.43 2.94 14.51
N GLY A 346 -4.13 1.77 15.05
CA GLY A 346 -4.98 1.13 16.06
C GLY A 346 -4.91 1.88 17.40
N LEU A 347 -6.06 2.09 18.06
CA LEU A 347 -6.14 2.65 19.41
C LEU A 347 -5.49 1.74 20.47
N ASP A 348 -5.38 0.44 20.17
CA ASP A 348 -4.85 -0.59 21.07
C ASP A 348 -3.33 -0.87 20.85
N GLU A 349 -2.68 -0.27 19.84
CA GLU A 349 -1.24 -0.46 19.60
C GLU A 349 -0.41 0.06 20.78
N GLY A 350 0.33 -0.84 21.45
CA GLY A 350 1.12 -0.54 22.66
C GLY A 350 0.35 -0.70 23.99
N LEU A 351 -0.93 -1.09 23.94
CA LEU A 351 -1.79 -1.28 25.12
C LEU A 351 -2.14 -2.75 25.40
N GLU A 352 -1.44 -3.70 24.78
CA GLU A 352 -1.63 -5.15 24.95
C GLU A 352 -1.59 -5.62 26.42
N TRP A 353 -0.97 -4.83 27.31
CA TRP A 353 -0.84 -5.11 28.74
C TRP A 353 -2.08 -4.71 29.58
N LEU A 354 -2.95 -3.81 29.07
CA LEU A 354 -4.11 -3.29 29.82
C LEU A 354 -5.07 -4.40 30.31
N PRO A 355 -5.44 -5.41 29.50
CA PRO A 355 -6.28 -6.52 29.96
C PRO A 355 -5.63 -7.30 31.12
N TYR A 356 -4.31 -7.51 31.06
CA TYR A 356 -3.56 -8.20 32.11
C TYR A 356 -3.45 -7.36 33.38
N ALA A 357 -3.30 -6.04 33.27
CA ALA A 357 -3.38 -5.13 34.42
C ALA A 357 -4.78 -5.11 35.04
N GLY A 358 -5.83 -5.10 34.22
CA GLY A 358 -7.21 -5.24 34.68
C GLY A 358 -7.42 -6.54 35.48
N LEU A 359 -6.92 -7.66 34.97
CA LEU A 359 -6.95 -8.95 35.67
C LEU A 359 -6.17 -8.89 37.00
N GLY A 360 -5.00 -8.27 36.99
CA GLY A 360 -4.16 -8.07 38.19
C GLY A 360 -4.87 -7.26 39.27
N VAL A 361 -5.49 -6.14 38.90
CA VAL A 361 -6.28 -5.30 39.83
C VAL A 361 -7.47 -6.08 40.37
N LEU A 362 -8.16 -6.86 39.55
CA LEU A 362 -9.32 -7.66 39.96
C LEU A 362 -8.91 -8.75 40.96
N LEU A 363 -7.83 -9.49 40.67
CA LEU A 363 -7.29 -10.52 41.57
C LEU A 363 -6.79 -9.91 42.89
N ALA A 364 -6.11 -8.77 42.83
CA ALA A 364 -5.65 -8.06 44.02
C ALA A 364 -6.81 -7.56 44.88
N SER A 365 -7.87 -7.04 44.25
CA SER A 365 -9.08 -6.56 44.93
C SER A 365 -9.81 -7.69 45.64
N VAL A 366 -10.05 -8.81 44.96
CA VAL A 366 -10.70 -9.99 45.55
C VAL A 366 -9.86 -10.57 46.70
N SER A 367 -8.53 -10.66 46.51
CA SER A 367 -7.62 -11.15 47.54
C SER A 367 -7.57 -10.22 48.76
N GLY A 368 -7.58 -8.91 48.53
CA GLY A 368 -7.63 -7.90 49.59
C GLY A 368 -8.92 -7.97 50.41
N ILE A 369 -10.07 -8.09 49.74
CA ILE A 369 -11.37 -8.28 50.41
C ILE A 369 -11.37 -9.57 51.22
N TRP A 370 -10.85 -10.67 50.68
CA TRP A 370 -10.77 -11.95 51.39
C TRP A 370 -9.86 -11.86 52.64
N LEU A 371 -8.71 -11.20 52.54
CA LEU A 371 -7.80 -10.99 53.66
C LEU A 371 -8.41 -10.11 54.75
N LEU A 372 -9.12 -9.05 54.37
CA LEU A 372 -9.86 -8.20 55.33
C LEU A 372 -10.95 -9.00 56.04
N LEU A 373 -11.76 -9.76 55.31
CA LEU A 373 -12.78 -10.63 55.91
C LEU A 373 -12.18 -11.68 56.85
N LYS A 374 -11.04 -12.27 56.50
CA LYS A 374 -10.33 -13.24 57.35
C LYS A 374 -9.80 -12.59 58.62
N LYS A 375 -9.25 -11.37 58.52
CA LYS A 375 -8.77 -10.59 59.66
C LYS A 375 -9.93 -10.19 60.58
N ASP A 376 -11.05 -9.75 60.02
CA ASP A 376 -12.24 -9.40 60.77
C ASP A 376 -12.86 -10.63 61.45
N ALA A 377 -12.89 -11.79 60.79
CA ALA A 377 -13.34 -13.05 61.38
C ALA A 377 -12.47 -13.50 62.56
N LEU A 378 -11.14 -13.36 62.44
CA LEU A 378 -10.19 -13.64 63.52
C LEU A 378 -10.31 -12.65 64.68
N ALA A 379 -10.55 -11.37 64.40
CA ALA A 379 -10.78 -10.36 65.43
C ALA A 379 -12.10 -10.63 66.16
N TYR A 380 -13.14 -11.06 65.43
CA TYR A 380 -14.43 -11.42 65.99
C TYR A 380 -14.35 -12.69 66.85
N SER A 381 -13.68 -13.75 66.38
CA SER A 381 -13.50 -14.98 67.15
C SER A 381 -12.70 -14.75 68.44
N LYS A 382 -11.70 -13.87 68.38
CA LYS A 382 -10.89 -13.50 69.56
C LYS A 382 -11.66 -12.63 70.54
N ALA A 383 -12.62 -11.82 70.06
CA ALA A 383 -13.53 -11.07 70.91
C ALA A 383 -14.58 -11.98 71.58
N GLU A 384 -15.03 -13.03 70.88
CA GLU A 384 -15.94 -14.04 71.40
C GLU A 384 -15.29 -14.92 72.47
N GLU A 385 -14.00 -15.24 72.32
CA GLU A 385 -13.18 -15.97 73.31
C GLU A 385 -12.89 -15.14 74.59
N LEU A 386 -13.06 -13.82 74.54
CA LEU A 386 -12.91 -12.90 75.68
C LEU A 386 -14.24 -12.57 76.37
N MET A 387 -15.36 -13.15 75.92
CA MET A 387 -16.62 -13.04 76.65
C MET A 387 -16.58 -13.97 77.87
N PRO A 388 -16.86 -13.48 79.09
CA PRO A 388 -16.80 -14.30 80.29
C PRO A 388 -17.81 -15.44 80.21
N VAL A 389 -17.34 -16.67 80.38
CA VAL A 389 -18.19 -17.83 80.66
C VAL A 389 -18.85 -17.58 82.00
N VAL A 390 -20.16 -17.32 82.00
CA VAL A 390 -20.99 -17.42 83.19
C VAL A 390 -21.22 -18.91 83.41
N ASP A 391 -20.34 -19.53 84.20
CA ASP A 391 -20.52 -20.89 84.68
C ASP A 391 -21.20 -20.86 86.05
N GLY A 392 -22.02 -21.89 86.28
CA GLY A 392 -23.18 -21.90 87.16
C GLY A 392 -22.93 -21.86 88.66
N GLY A 393 -23.99 -21.47 89.36
CA GLY A 393 -24.21 -21.72 90.77
C GLY A 393 -25.61 -22.27 90.98
N ASP A 394 -25.76 -23.58 90.76
CA ASP A 394 -26.65 -24.49 91.50
C ASP A 394 -26.28 -24.40 93.00
N ASP A 395 -27.12 -24.55 94.04
CA ASP A 395 -28.43 -25.15 94.26
C ASP A 395 -28.97 -24.66 95.64
N ASP A 396 -30.26 -24.96 95.90
CA ASP A 396 -30.95 -25.16 97.21
C ASP A 396 -31.45 -23.96 98.06
N GLU A 397 -32.74 -23.62 97.91
CA GLU A 397 -33.82 -23.88 98.91
C GLU A 397 -35.23 -23.79 98.29
#